data_AF-A0A923QDM9-F1
#
_entry.id   AF-A0A923QDM9-F1
#
_cell.length_a   1.000
_cell.length_b   1.000
_cell.length_c   1.000
_cell.angle_alpha   90.00
_cell.angle_beta   90.00
_cell.angle_gamma   90.00
#
_symmetry.space_group_name_H-M   'P 1'
#
loop_
_entity.id
_entity.type
_entity.pdbx_description
1 polymer ?
#
loop_
_entity_poly.entity_id
_entity_poly.type
_entity_poly.pdbx_seq_one_letter_code
_entity_poly.pdbx_strand_id
1 'polypeptide(L)'
;PSTWSFWSGSKAAVLDGSVLAESTSLTNFGIMIGAFIASALAGAFAVHSRIPGKLAAGAIIGGLLMGYGARLSYGCNIGAYLGGIASMSLHGWVWGVMALLGTWIGLRARPLFGLSRPRPTDGVC
;
A
#
# COMPACT_ATOMS: atom_id res chain seq x y z
N PRO A 1 -12.26 -18.02 -16.90
CA PRO A 1 -12.12 -16.62 -16.39
C PRO A 1 -13.33 -15.71 -16.72
N SER A 2 -14.02 -15.93 -17.84
CA SER A 2 -15.12 -15.08 -18.35
C SER A 2 -16.49 -15.26 -17.68
N THR A 3 -16.66 -16.24 -16.79
CA THR A 3 -17.96 -16.59 -16.18
C THR A 3 -18.16 -16.08 -14.76
N TRP A 4 -17.15 -15.44 -14.15
CA TRP A 4 -17.28 -14.95 -12.78
C TRP A 4 -17.93 -13.56 -12.76
N SER A 5 -18.99 -13.40 -11.97
CA SER A 5 -19.76 -12.15 -11.83
C SER A 5 -18.89 -10.91 -11.58
N PHE A 6 -17.77 -11.04 -10.86
CA PHE A 6 -16.84 -9.95 -10.61
C PHE A 6 -16.22 -9.34 -11.88
N TRP A 7 -16.01 -10.16 -12.91
CA TRP A 7 -15.41 -9.76 -14.19
C TRP A 7 -16.45 -9.40 -15.25
N SER A 8 -17.74 -9.36 -14.90
CA SER A 8 -18.83 -8.96 -15.81
C SER A 8 -19.03 -7.44 -15.83
N GLY A 9 -19.46 -6.87 -16.96
CA GLY A 9 -19.74 -5.43 -17.12
C GLY A 9 -18.52 -4.58 -17.51
N SER A 10 -18.42 -3.35 -17.01
CA SER A 10 -17.34 -2.38 -17.35
C SER A 10 -15.93 -2.87 -16.99
N LYS A 11 -15.81 -3.85 -16.10
CA LYS A 11 -14.54 -4.49 -15.73
C LYS A 11 -14.04 -5.49 -16.77
N ALA A 12 -14.93 -6.04 -17.61
CA ALA A 12 -14.56 -6.97 -18.67
C ALA A 12 -13.69 -6.28 -19.73
N ALA A 13 -14.00 -5.01 -20.05
CA ALA A 13 -13.24 -4.20 -21.01
C ALA A 13 -11.79 -3.94 -20.57
N VAL A 14 -11.51 -4.00 -19.26
CA VAL A 14 -10.15 -3.82 -18.71
C VAL A 14 -9.29 -5.08 -18.94
N LEU A 15 -9.88 -6.26 -19.18
CA LEU A 15 -9.10 -7.48 -19.48
C LEU A 15 -8.55 -7.50 -20.91
N ASP A 16 -9.25 -6.87 -21.85
CA ASP A 16 -8.83 -6.82 -23.26
C ASP A 16 -7.85 -5.67 -23.55
N GLY A 17 -7.76 -4.70 -22.63
CA GLY A 17 -6.83 -3.57 -22.70
C GLY A 17 -5.40 -3.95 -22.33
N SER A 18 -4.43 -3.35 -23.03
CA SER A 18 -3.02 -3.49 -22.66
C SER A 18 -2.75 -2.85 -21.29
N VAL A 19 -1.87 -3.44 -20.48
CA VAL A 19 -1.54 -2.95 -19.12
C VAL A 19 -1.01 -1.51 -19.12
N LEU A 20 -0.52 -1.04 -20.27
CA LEU A 20 -0.03 0.32 -20.48
C LEU A 20 -1.13 1.35 -20.83
N ALA A 21 -2.33 0.90 -21.19
CA ALA A 21 -3.47 1.77 -21.50
C ALA A 21 -4.27 2.17 -20.25
N GLU A 22 -4.08 1.45 -19.14
CA GLU A 22 -4.79 1.70 -17.88
C GLU A 22 -4.03 2.73 -17.03
N SER A 23 -4.67 3.85 -16.71
CA SER A 23 -4.05 4.97 -15.98
C SER A 23 -3.47 4.55 -14.63
N THR A 24 -4.17 3.66 -13.91
CA THR A 24 -3.72 3.15 -12.60
C THR A 24 -2.38 2.39 -12.71
N SER A 25 -2.21 1.62 -13.77
CA SER A 25 -0.97 0.86 -14.02
C SER A 25 0.19 1.79 -14.34
N LEU A 26 -0.04 2.80 -15.18
CA LEU A 26 0.96 3.83 -15.49
C LEU A 26 1.41 4.58 -14.24
N THR A 27 0.49 4.96 -13.35
CA THR A 27 0.83 5.60 -12.07
C THR A 27 1.70 4.69 -11.20
N ASN A 28 1.40 3.40 -11.12
CA ASN A 28 2.23 2.44 -10.37
C ASN A 28 3.65 2.33 -10.95
N PHE A 29 3.79 2.24 -12.27
CA PHE A 29 5.10 2.23 -12.92
C PHE A 29 5.86 3.53 -12.67
N GLY A 30 5.18 4.67 -12.76
CA GLY A 30 5.75 5.99 -12.47
C GLY A 30 6.27 6.09 -11.03
N ILE A 31 5.52 5.60 -10.04
CA ILE A 31 5.96 5.58 -8.64
C ILE A 31 7.17 4.66 -8.45
N MET A 32 7.17 3.46 -9.04
CA MET A 32 8.29 2.51 -8.92
C MET A 32 9.58 3.09 -9.52
N ILE A 33 9.51 3.62 -10.75
CA ILE A 33 10.66 4.20 -11.44
C ILE A 33 11.12 5.49 -10.74
N GLY A 34 10.18 6.36 -10.35
CA GLY A 34 10.48 7.59 -9.64
C GLY A 34 11.16 7.35 -8.29
N ALA A 35 10.66 6.41 -7.50
CA ALA A 35 11.27 6.02 -6.23
C ALA A 35 12.68 5.45 -6.43
N PHE A 36 12.88 4.63 -7.47
CA PHE A 36 14.19 4.10 -7.82
C PHE A 36 15.19 5.21 -8.15
N ILE A 37 14.84 6.12 -9.06
CA ILE A 37 15.70 7.25 -9.45
C ILE A 37 16.00 8.15 -8.24
N ALA A 38 14.98 8.49 -7.45
CA ALA A 38 15.15 9.32 -6.26
C ALA A 38 16.10 8.67 -5.24
N SER A 39 15.94 7.36 -4.99
CA SER A 39 16.82 6.63 -4.06
C SER A 39 18.26 6.52 -4.57
N ALA A 40 18.44 6.39 -5.89
CA ALA A 40 19.75 6.32 -6.53
C ALA A 40 20.47 7.69 -6.47
N LEU A 41 19.76 8.78 -6.76
CA LEU A 41 20.30 10.14 -6.67
C LEU A 41 20.59 10.57 -5.23
N ALA A 42 19.77 10.13 -4.27
CA ALA A 42 20.00 10.39 -2.85
C ALA A 42 21.16 9.57 -2.26
N GLY A 43 21.76 8.64 -3.03
CA GLY A 43 22.81 7.73 -2.53
C GLY A 43 22.33 6.74 -1.47
N ALA A 44 21.01 6.65 -1.24
CA ALA A 44 20.38 5.80 -0.22
C ALA A 44 20.00 4.41 -0.77
N PHE A 45 20.44 4.08 -2.00
CA PHE A 45 20.17 2.79 -2.62
C PHE A 45 20.95 1.67 -1.89
N ALA A 46 20.25 0.97 -1.00
CA ALA A 46 20.80 -0.15 -0.24
C ALA A 46 20.13 -1.47 -0.67
N VAL A 47 20.91 -2.37 -1.26
CA VAL A 47 20.45 -3.73 -1.58
C VAL A 47 20.57 -4.59 -0.33
N HIS A 48 19.44 -4.89 0.30
CA HIS A 48 19.41 -5.71 1.51
C HIS A 48 19.29 -7.20 1.17
N SER A 49 20.43 -7.90 1.04
CA SER A 49 20.47 -9.30 0.61
C SER A 49 20.11 -10.34 1.68
N ARG A 50 19.92 -9.94 2.95
CA ARG A 50 19.55 -10.87 4.05
C ARG A 50 18.25 -10.44 4.73
N ILE A 51 17.12 -10.81 4.15
CA ILE A 51 15.81 -10.59 4.77
C ILE A 51 15.52 -11.77 5.73
N PRO A 52 15.36 -11.55 7.05
CA PRO A 52 15.02 -12.62 7.97
C PRO A 52 13.62 -13.15 7.65
N GLY A 53 13.43 -14.48 7.72
CA GLY A 53 12.16 -15.12 7.32
C GLY A 53 10.92 -14.60 8.07
N LYS A 54 11.09 -14.17 9.33
CA LYS A 54 10.00 -13.54 10.12
C LYS A 54 9.57 -12.19 9.56
N LEU A 55 10.51 -11.42 9.01
CA LEU A 55 10.23 -10.14 8.34
C LEU A 55 9.54 -10.38 6.98
N ALA A 56 9.99 -11.36 6.22
CA ALA A 56 9.35 -11.75 4.96
C ALA A 56 7.90 -12.18 5.20
N ALA A 57 7.65 -13.03 6.21
CA ALA A 57 6.30 -13.43 6.60
C ALA A 57 5.43 -12.22 7.01
N GLY A 58 5.98 -11.30 7.81
CA GLY A 58 5.30 -10.06 8.19
C GLY A 58 4.95 -9.18 6.99
N ALA A 59 5.86 -9.06 6.01
CA ALA A 59 5.64 -8.28 4.79
C ALA A 59 4.56 -8.91 3.90
N ILE A 60 4.54 -10.24 3.74
CA ILE A 60 3.52 -10.95 2.96
C ILE A 60 2.15 -10.81 3.61
N ILE A 61 2.04 -11.09 4.91
CA ILE A 61 0.78 -10.99 5.66
C ILE A 61 0.28 -9.55 5.65
N GLY A 62 1.16 -8.58 5.92
CA GLY A 62 0.83 -7.16 5.89
C GLY A 62 0.38 -6.69 4.51
N GLY A 63 1.05 -7.12 3.44
CA GLY A 63 0.69 -6.80 2.06
C GLY A 63 -0.68 -7.36 1.67
N LEU A 64 -0.98 -8.60 2.04
CA LEU A 64 -2.30 -9.21 1.81
C LEU A 64 -3.40 -8.47 2.55
N LEU A 65 -3.19 -8.14 3.82
CA LEU A 65 -4.15 -7.36 4.63
C LEU A 65 -4.35 -5.96 4.06
N MET A 66 -3.29 -5.27 3.63
CA MET A 66 -3.39 -3.96 2.97
C MET A 66 -4.18 -4.03 1.66
N GLY A 67 -3.89 -5.02 0.81
CA GLY A 67 -4.58 -5.20 -0.46
C GLY A 67 -6.06 -5.53 -0.28
N TYR A 68 -6.37 -6.43 0.66
CA TYR A 68 -7.75 -6.79 0.99
C TYR A 68 -8.52 -5.59 1.58
N GLY A 69 -7.91 -4.88 2.52
CA GLY A 69 -8.48 -3.68 3.12
C GLY A 69 -8.78 -2.59 2.08
N ALA A 70 -7.85 -2.32 1.17
CA ALA A 70 -8.02 -1.32 0.12
C ALA A 70 -9.19 -1.64 -0.83
N ARG A 71 -9.45 -2.93 -1.08
CA ARG A 71 -10.62 -3.36 -1.87
C ARG A 71 -11.92 -3.18 -1.11
N LEU A 72 -11.95 -3.47 0.19
CA LEU A 72 -13.14 -3.32 1.02
C LEU A 72 -13.50 -1.84 1.26
N SER A 73 -12.49 -0.99 1.43
CA SER A 73 -12.67 0.45 1.67
C SER A 73 -12.73 1.29 0.38
N TYR A 74 -12.68 0.67 -0.80
CA TYR A 74 -12.66 1.35 -2.10
C TYR A 74 -11.63 2.49 -2.21
N GLY A 75 -10.45 2.32 -1.60
CA GLY A 75 -9.47 3.39 -1.55
C GLY A 75 -8.14 2.96 -0.95
N CYS A 76 -7.09 3.68 -1.33
CA CYS A 76 -5.74 3.55 -0.78
C CYS A 76 -5.37 4.80 0.03
N ASN A 77 -4.22 4.79 0.71
CA ASN A 77 -3.74 5.95 1.47
C ASN A 77 -3.67 7.23 0.62
N ILE A 78 -3.46 7.15 -0.70
CA ILE A 78 -3.43 8.34 -1.57
C ILE A 78 -4.86 8.77 -1.92
N GLY A 79 -5.73 7.83 -2.31
CA GLY A 79 -7.09 8.14 -2.77
C GLY A 79 -8.08 8.46 -1.64
N ALA A 80 -8.10 7.66 -0.58
CA ALA A 80 -9.05 7.80 0.52
C ALA A 80 -8.64 8.89 1.53
N TYR A 81 -7.35 8.98 1.85
CA TYR A 81 -6.87 10.00 2.79
C TYR A 81 -6.79 11.38 2.14
N LEU A 82 -5.99 11.54 1.07
CA LEU A 82 -5.80 12.86 0.45
C LEU A 82 -7.07 13.31 -0.28
N GLY A 83 -7.68 12.44 -1.08
CA GLY A 83 -8.92 12.76 -1.80
C GLY A 83 -10.14 12.93 -0.88
N GLY A 84 -10.29 12.07 0.12
CA GLY A 84 -11.43 12.10 1.04
C GLY A 84 -11.39 13.26 2.03
N ILE A 85 -10.21 13.61 2.56
CA ILE A 85 -10.05 14.76 3.46
C ILE A 85 -10.08 16.08 2.68
N ALA A 86 -9.46 16.15 1.50
CA ALA A 86 -9.51 17.36 0.66
C ALA A 86 -10.94 17.70 0.20
N SER A 87 -11.80 16.69 0.05
CA SER A 87 -13.22 16.88 -0.29
C SER A 87 -14.12 17.09 0.95
N MET A 88 -13.55 17.22 2.15
CA MET A 88 -14.26 17.36 3.43
C MET A 88 -15.32 16.25 3.67
N SER A 89 -15.08 15.04 3.16
CA SER A 89 -16.05 13.95 3.21
C SER A 89 -15.96 13.15 4.51
N LEU A 90 -17.11 12.86 5.13
CA LEU A 90 -17.20 12.05 6.36
C LEU A 90 -16.53 10.68 6.19
N HIS A 91 -16.60 10.11 4.98
CA HIS A 91 -15.98 8.83 4.65
C HIS A 91 -14.45 8.88 4.79
N GLY A 92 -13.81 9.96 4.34
CA GLY A 92 -12.36 10.14 4.45
C GLY A 92 -11.89 10.27 5.90
N TRP A 93 -12.65 10.98 6.73
CA TRP A 93 -12.38 11.10 8.16
C TRP A 93 -12.51 9.77 8.91
N VAL A 94 -13.59 9.01 8.68
CA VAL A 94 -13.78 7.68 9.28
C VAL A 94 -12.69 6.72 8.83
N TRP A 95 -12.36 6.73 7.54
CA TRP A 95 -11.26 5.93 6.99
C TRP A 95 -9.93 6.28 7.68
N GLY A 96 -9.63 7.56 7.86
CA GLY A 96 -8.41 8.04 8.52
C GLY A 96 -8.29 7.57 9.97
N VAL A 97 -9.36 7.68 10.76
CA VAL A 97 -9.37 7.21 12.16
C VAL A 97 -9.14 5.70 12.23
N MET A 98 -9.81 4.92 11.38
CA MET A 98 -9.62 3.47 11.34
C MET A 98 -8.21 3.08 10.88
N ALA A 99 -7.63 3.79 9.91
CA ALA A 99 -6.27 3.57 9.45
C ALA A 99 -5.23 3.86 10.56
N LEU A 100 -5.44 4.92 11.35
CA LEU A 100 -4.60 5.24 12.50
C LEU A 100 -4.67 4.17 13.59
N LEU A 101 -5.88 3.69 13.93
CA LEU A 101 -6.06 2.59 14.88
C LEU A 101 -5.39 1.30 14.37
N GLY A 102 -5.58 0.97 13.10
CA GLY A 102 -4.94 -0.19 12.47
C GLY A 102 -3.41 -0.11 12.53
N THR A 103 -2.84 1.09 12.30
CA THR A 103 -1.40 1.33 12.40
C THR A 103 -0.90 1.17 13.84
N TRP A 104 -1.64 1.67 14.83
CA TRP A 104 -1.31 1.48 16.24
C TRP A 104 -1.26 -0.01 16.64
N ILE A 105 -2.25 -0.80 16.20
CA ILE A 105 -2.28 -2.25 16.41
C ILE A 105 -1.11 -2.92 15.68
N GLY A 106 -0.83 -2.54 14.43
CA GLY A 106 0.29 -3.05 13.65
C GLY A 106 1.65 -2.79 14.31
N LEU A 107 1.87 -1.57 14.82
CA LEU A 107 3.05 -1.21 15.60
C LEU A 107 3.16 -2.01 16.90
N ARG A 108 2.03 -2.34 17.54
CA ARG A 108 2.00 -3.23 18.71
C ARG A 108 2.36 -4.67 18.34
N ALA A 109 1.97 -5.13 17.16
CA ALA A 109 2.23 -6.48 16.64
C ALA A 109 3.64 -6.66 16.03
N ARG A 110 4.35 -5.58 15.68
CA ARG A 110 5.72 -5.63 15.14
C ARG A 110 6.71 -6.58 15.85
N PRO A 111 6.76 -6.66 17.19
CA PRO A 111 7.67 -7.56 17.90
C PRO A 111 7.43 -9.04 17.60
N LEU A 112 6.21 -9.43 17.23
CA LEU A 112 5.87 -10.82 16.86
C LEU A 112 6.68 -11.27 15.63
N PHE A 113 6.92 -10.35 14.70
CA PHE A 113 7.70 -10.57 13.48
C PHE A 113 9.21 -10.34 13.66
N GLY A 114 9.67 -10.13 14.91
CA GLY A 114 11.09 -9.88 15.20
C GLY A 114 11.56 -8.47 14.85
N LEU A 115 10.63 -7.52 14.67
CA LEU A 115 10.95 -6.10 14.46
C LEU A 115 10.94 -5.34 15.80
N SER A 116 11.96 -4.52 16.01
CA SER A 116 12.01 -3.58 17.13
C SER A 116 10.87 -2.55 17.05
N ARG A 117 10.33 -2.13 18.20
CA ARG A 117 9.43 -0.98 18.26
C ARG A 117 10.27 0.27 17.96
N PRO A 118 9.89 1.11 16.97
CA PRO A 118 10.54 2.39 16.76
C PRO A 118 10.43 3.20 18.04
N ARG A 119 11.56 3.69 18.56
CA ARG A 119 11.56 4.64 19.66
C ARG A 119 11.53 6.06 19.09
N PRO A 120 10.92 7.03 19.78
CA PRO A 120 11.00 8.44 19.38
C PRO A 120 12.42 9.00 19.26
N THR A 121 13.42 8.27 19.78
CA THR A 121 14.85 8.59 19.75
C THR A 121 15.62 7.96 18.59
N ASP A 122 14.98 7.11 17.77
CA ASP A 122 15.64 6.49 16.62
C ASP A 122 15.68 7.51 15.49
N GLY A 123 16.86 8.06 15.23
CA GLY A 123 17.09 9.16 14.30
C GLY A 123 17.01 8.76 12.84
N VAL A 124 15.85 8.28 12.39
CA VAL A 124 15.33 8.45 11.02
C VAL A 124 13.80 8.30 11.12
N CYS A 125 13.10 9.43 11.17
CA CYS A 125 11.73 9.52 10.67
C CYS A 125 11.79 10.03 9.23
#